data_AF-A0A1V2Q8Q4-F1
#
_entry.id   AF-A0A1V2Q8Q4-F1
#
_cell.length_a   1.000
_cell.length_b   1.000
_cell.length_c   1.000
_cell.angle_alpha   90.00
_cell.angle_beta   90.00
_cell.angle_gamma   90.00
#
_symmetry.space_group_name_H-M   'P 1'
#
loop_
_entity.id
_entity.type
_entity.pdbx_description
1 polymer ?
#
loop_
_entity_poly.entity_id
_entity_poly.type
_entity_poly.pdbx_seq_one_letter_code
_entity_poly.pdbx_strand_id
1 'polypeptide(L)'
;MRCAWLGATVIAVCALSACGNPQADPQDGMRLEISAATPPAPPKPVAPAETNTTRDRLHRLVLDLTLLTNGPCPPQDCTNRARMILERATEVKQVITESADRERFRPAVDIVDKLAGVTADSVDDPAVQRQIVEVGVELTRWLNRNR
;
A
#
# COMPACT_ATOMS: atom_id res chain seq x y z
N MET A 1 5.60 -47.58 8.41
CA MET A 1 6.71 -47.29 7.49
C MET A 1 6.25 -47.59 6.08
N ARG A 2 6.19 -46.57 5.20
CA ARG A 2 6.54 -46.59 3.76
C ARG A 2 5.89 -45.40 3.06
N CYS A 3 6.71 -44.39 2.78
CA CYS A 3 6.44 -43.38 1.78
C CYS A 3 6.42 -44.03 0.40
N ALA A 4 5.48 -43.62 -0.45
CA ALA A 4 5.58 -43.79 -1.88
C ALA A 4 5.24 -42.44 -2.54
N TRP A 5 6.22 -41.92 -3.24
CA TRP A 5 6.17 -40.73 -4.08
C TRP A 5 5.57 -41.07 -5.44
N LEU A 6 4.90 -40.08 -6.05
CA LEU A 6 4.65 -39.81 -7.49
C LEU A 6 3.40 -38.91 -7.50
N GLY A 7 3.32 -37.74 -8.11
CA GLY A 7 4.17 -36.96 -9.00
C GLY A 7 3.28 -35.80 -9.46
N ALA A 8 3.71 -34.57 -9.25
CA ALA A 8 3.03 -33.39 -9.79
C ALA A 8 4.08 -32.33 -10.07
N THR A 9 4.40 -32.21 -11.35
CA THR A 9 5.39 -31.33 -11.94
C THR A 9 5.03 -29.87 -11.66
N VAL A 10 5.82 -29.18 -10.85
CA VAL A 10 5.70 -27.74 -10.62
C VAL A 10 6.47 -27.00 -11.71
N ILE A 11 5.75 -26.24 -12.55
CA ILE A 11 6.36 -25.27 -13.46
C ILE A 11 6.74 -24.05 -12.62
N ALA A 12 8.01 -23.97 -12.25
CA ALA A 12 8.61 -22.77 -11.69
C ALA A 12 9.15 -21.91 -12.84
N VAL A 13 8.48 -20.79 -13.11
CA VAL A 13 9.03 -19.72 -13.96
C VAL A 13 9.93 -18.85 -13.08
N CYS A 14 11.22 -19.18 -13.05
CA CYS A 14 12.25 -18.29 -12.49
C CYS A 14 12.63 -17.25 -13.54
N ALA A 15 12.19 -16.00 -13.34
CA ALA A 15 12.69 -14.86 -14.09
C ALA A 15 14.09 -14.47 -13.58
N LEU A 16 15.11 -14.94 -14.30
CA LEU A 16 16.43 -14.36 -14.58
C LEU A 16 16.98 -13.32 -13.59
N SER A 17 17.88 -13.78 -12.72
CA SER A 17 19.01 -12.97 -12.23
C SER A 17 20.19 -13.20 -13.17
N ALA A 18 20.58 -12.19 -13.95
CA ALA A 18 21.90 -12.13 -14.57
C ALA A 18 22.48 -10.73 -14.38
N CYS A 19 23.01 -10.48 -13.17
CA CYS A 19 24.13 -9.58 -13.01
C CYS A 19 25.30 -10.18 -13.79
N GLY A 20 25.64 -9.59 -14.92
CA GLY A 20 26.80 -9.97 -15.72
C GLY A 20 27.65 -8.74 -15.98
N ASN A 21 28.69 -8.56 -15.17
CA ASN A 21 29.88 -7.85 -15.58
C ASN A 21 31.09 -8.66 -15.10
N PRO A 22 31.99 -9.04 -16.00
CA PRO A 22 33.36 -8.58 -15.79
C PRO A 22 34.06 -8.08 -17.07
N GLN A 23 35.05 -7.26 -16.77
CA GLN A 23 35.93 -6.39 -17.56
C GLN A 23 37.11 -7.11 -18.25
N ALA A 24 37.72 -6.41 -19.23
CA ALA A 24 39.08 -6.54 -19.84
C ALA A 24 39.24 -7.60 -20.96
N ASP A 25 39.90 -7.41 -22.12
CA ASP A 25 40.62 -6.34 -22.88
C ASP A 25 41.03 -7.01 -24.26
N PRO A 26 41.97 -6.52 -25.11
CA PRO A 26 41.95 -5.48 -26.16
C PRO A 26 42.17 -5.98 -27.64
N GLN A 27 42.29 -5.00 -28.57
CA GLN A 27 42.81 -5.01 -29.96
C GLN A 27 41.74 -5.20 -31.05
N ASP A 28 41.63 -4.40 -32.11
CA ASP A 28 42.67 -3.82 -32.98
C ASP A 28 42.08 -2.68 -33.87
N GLY A 29 42.90 -1.71 -34.31
CA GLY A 29 42.67 -0.94 -35.56
C GLY A 29 41.98 0.44 -35.54
N MET A 30 42.75 1.53 -35.35
CA MET A 30 42.90 2.73 -36.24
C MET A 30 41.64 3.25 -37.02
N ARG A 31 41.20 4.52 -37.11
CA ARG A 31 41.66 5.91 -36.81
C ARG A 31 40.60 6.91 -37.34
N LEU A 32 40.48 8.10 -36.71
CA LEU A 32 39.78 9.37 -37.14
C LEU A 32 38.24 9.28 -37.25
N GLU A 33 37.40 10.19 -36.76
CA GLU A 33 37.36 11.66 -36.93
C GLU A 33 36.68 12.41 -35.74
N ILE A 34 36.89 13.73 -35.72
CA ILE A 34 36.51 14.71 -34.70
C ILE A 34 35.02 15.06 -34.76
N SER A 35 34.33 15.16 -33.63
CA SER A 35 33.25 16.15 -33.44
C SER A 35 33.01 16.45 -31.97
N ALA A 36 33.16 17.72 -31.62
CA ALA A 36 32.87 18.27 -30.31
C ALA A 36 31.40 18.04 -29.94
N ALA A 37 31.14 17.15 -28.98
CA ALA A 37 29.84 17.01 -28.36
C ALA A 37 29.86 17.74 -27.01
N THR A 38 29.11 18.84 -26.97
CA THR A 38 28.73 19.62 -25.79
C THR A 38 28.53 18.73 -24.55
N PRO A 39 29.09 19.09 -23.37
CA PRO A 39 28.82 18.33 -22.15
C PRO A 39 27.31 18.25 -21.92
N PRO A 40 26.74 17.07 -21.59
CA PRO A 40 25.32 16.97 -21.28
C PRO A 40 25.05 17.89 -20.09
N ALA A 41 24.12 18.83 -20.28
CA ALA A 41 23.66 19.69 -19.21
C ALA A 41 23.19 18.81 -18.03
N PRO A 42 23.48 19.19 -16.76
CA PRO A 42 23.02 18.44 -15.61
C PRO A 42 21.49 18.26 -15.70
N PRO A 43 20.95 17.07 -15.39
CA PRO A 43 19.52 16.84 -15.46
C PRO A 43 18.82 17.85 -14.55
N LYS A 44 17.84 18.57 -15.10
CA LYS A 44 16.99 19.49 -14.34
C LYS A 44 16.38 18.74 -13.13
N PRO A 45 16.31 19.36 -11.94
CA PRO A 45 15.63 18.78 -10.80
C PRO A 45 14.19 18.41 -11.19
N VAL A 46 13.89 17.11 -11.20
CA VAL A 46 12.53 16.60 -11.41
C VAL A 46 11.74 16.96 -10.16
N ALA A 47 10.64 17.69 -10.32
CA ALA A 47 9.74 18.05 -9.24
C ALA A 47 9.21 16.79 -8.50
N PRO A 48 8.83 16.89 -7.21
CA PRO A 48 8.69 15.73 -6.33
C PRO A 48 7.57 14.79 -6.78
N ALA A 49 7.85 13.49 -6.81
CA ALA A 49 6.89 12.42 -7.08
C ALA A 49 5.87 12.18 -5.92
N GLU A 50 5.80 13.10 -4.94
CA GLU A 50 5.13 12.90 -3.65
C GLU A 50 3.60 12.93 -3.74
N THR A 51 3.02 13.62 -4.72
CA THR A 51 1.56 13.71 -4.86
C THR A 51 0.95 12.39 -5.34
N ASN A 52 1.69 11.62 -6.15
CA ASN A 52 1.17 10.36 -6.71
C ASN A 52 1.13 9.25 -5.64
N THR A 53 2.13 9.23 -4.74
CA THR A 53 2.23 8.21 -3.69
C THR A 53 1.13 8.32 -2.63
N THR A 54 0.74 9.54 -2.26
CA THR A 54 -0.31 9.79 -1.24
C THR A 54 -1.69 9.37 -1.73
N ARG A 55 -2.02 9.72 -2.98
CA ARG A 55 -3.29 9.33 -3.62
C ARG A 55 -3.39 7.81 -3.79
N ASP A 56 -2.32 7.18 -4.27
CA ASP A 56 -2.27 5.72 -4.42
C ASP A 56 -2.39 5.01 -3.08
N ARG A 57 -1.75 5.53 -2.02
CA ARG A 57 -1.86 5.00 -0.66
C ARG A 57 -3.30 5.08 -0.15
N LEU A 58 -3.94 6.24 -0.26
CA LEU A 58 -5.35 6.41 0.15
C LEU A 58 -6.26 5.45 -0.62
N HIS A 59 -6.04 5.30 -1.93
CA HIS A 59 -6.83 4.37 -2.75
C HIS A 59 -6.71 2.92 -2.29
N ARG A 60 -5.49 2.45 -1.96
CA ARG A 60 -5.29 1.10 -1.39
C ARG A 60 -6.00 0.92 -0.06
N LEU A 61 -5.91 1.90 0.84
CA LEU A 61 -6.59 1.85 2.13
C LEU A 61 -8.11 1.78 2.01
N VAL A 62 -8.69 2.48 1.03
CA VAL A 62 -10.14 2.40 0.74
C VAL A 62 -10.54 1.01 0.26
N LEU A 63 -9.73 0.36 -0.59
CA LEU A 63 -9.98 -1.00 -1.03
C LEU A 63 -9.92 -1.98 0.14
N ASP A 64 -8.89 -1.88 0.98
CA ASP A 64 -8.74 -2.71 2.18
C ASP A 64 -9.93 -2.54 3.13
N LEU A 65 -10.33 -1.30 3.44
CA LEU A 65 -11.50 -1.03 4.28
C LEU A 65 -12.78 -1.58 3.66
N THR A 66 -12.93 -1.50 2.33
CA THR A 66 -14.10 -2.08 1.63
C THR A 66 -14.14 -3.60 1.80
N LEU A 67 -13.00 -4.29 1.67
CA LEU A 67 -12.92 -5.73 1.89
C LEU A 67 -13.21 -6.09 3.35
N LEU A 68 -12.64 -5.33 4.29
CA LEU A 68 -12.81 -5.55 5.72
C LEU A 68 -14.21 -5.19 6.23
N THR A 69 -14.97 -4.35 5.54
CA THR A 69 -16.32 -3.94 5.98
C THR A 69 -17.43 -4.72 5.29
N ASN A 70 -17.12 -5.47 4.24
CA ASN A 70 -18.07 -6.33 3.54
C ASN A 70 -18.23 -7.70 4.21
N GLY A 71 -19.47 -8.22 4.15
CA GLY A 71 -19.80 -9.59 4.53
C GLY A 71 -19.92 -9.83 6.04
N PRO A 72 -20.51 -10.98 6.43
CA PRO A 72 -20.64 -11.38 7.82
C PRO A 72 -19.27 -11.69 8.43
N CYS A 73 -19.14 -11.47 9.73
CA CYS A 73 -17.97 -11.84 10.49
C CYS A 73 -18.30 -13.05 11.39
N PRO A 74 -17.61 -14.19 11.25
CA PRO A 74 -17.73 -15.25 12.25
C PRO A 74 -17.06 -14.79 13.56
N PRO A 75 -17.57 -15.17 14.75
CA PRO A 75 -17.19 -14.58 16.03
C PRO A 75 -15.68 -14.58 16.31
N GLN A 76 -15.01 -15.65 15.89
CA GLN A 76 -13.58 -15.89 16.05
C GLN A 76 -12.69 -14.95 15.21
N ASP A 77 -13.21 -14.39 14.13
CA ASP A 77 -12.47 -13.46 13.26
C ASP A 77 -12.84 -11.99 13.52
N CYS A 78 -13.83 -11.71 14.39
CA CYS A 78 -14.35 -10.35 14.58
C CYS A 78 -13.42 -9.43 15.34
N THR A 79 -12.71 -9.96 16.33
CA THR A 79 -11.64 -9.22 17.00
C THR A 79 -10.55 -8.82 16.00
N ASN A 80 -10.09 -9.77 15.18
CA ASN A 80 -9.02 -9.51 14.21
C ASN A 80 -9.47 -8.52 13.12
N ARG A 81 -10.69 -8.71 12.61
CA ARG A 81 -11.31 -7.80 11.65
C ARG A 81 -11.47 -6.39 12.21
N ALA A 82 -11.98 -6.24 13.43
CA ALA A 82 -12.08 -4.94 14.08
C ALA A 82 -10.71 -4.29 14.26
N ARG A 83 -9.70 -5.05 14.70
CA ARG A 83 -8.32 -4.56 14.80
C ARG A 83 -7.78 -4.03 13.47
N MET A 84 -7.95 -4.79 12.39
CA MET A 84 -7.52 -4.37 11.05
C MET A 84 -8.29 -3.12 10.55
N ILE A 85 -9.59 -3.03 10.82
CA ILE A 85 -10.39 -1.83 10.48
C ILE A 85 -9.87 -0.61 11.24
N LEU A 86 -9.62 -0.73 12.54
CA LEU A 86 -9.10 0.36 13.37
C LEU A 86 -7.73 0.84 12.87
N GLU A 87 -6.83 -0.09 12.55
CA GLU A 87 -5.51 0.21 11.99
C GLU A 87 -5.62 0.97 10.67
N ARG A 88 -6.41 0.45 9.72
CA ARG A 88 -6.59 1.06 8.40
C ARG A 88 -7.31 2.40 8.47
N ALA A 89 -8.31 2.56 9.33
CA ALA A 89 -9.00 3.82 9.56
C ALA A 89 -8.06 4.88 10.14
N THR A 90 -7.19 4.50 11.08
CA THR A 90 -6.16 5.38 11.65
C THR A 90 -5.14 5.80 10.57
N GLU A 91 -4.74 4.87 9.72
CA GLU A 91 -3.83 5.16 8.61
C GLU A 91 -4.47 6.11 7.58
N VAL A 92 -5.75 5.94 7.26
CA VAL A 92 -6.51 6.89 6.41
C VAL A 92 -6.47 8.30 7.02
N LYS A 93 -6.71 8.43 8.33
CA LYS A 93 -6.64 9.72 9.03
C LYS A 93 -5.25 10.35 8.90
N GLN A 94 -4.18 9.57 9.08
CA GLN A 94 -2.80 10.08 8.93
C GLN A 94 -2.54 10.57 7.51
N VAL A 95 -2.84 9.74 6.50
CA VAL A 95 -2.65 10.06 5.08
C VAL A 95 -3.42 11.33 4.69
N ILE A 96 -4.66 11.48 5.15
CA ILE A 96 -5.46 12.67 4.88
C ILE A 96 -4.85 13.91 5.54
N THR A 97 -4.44 13.79 6.81
CA THR A 97 -3.88 14.91 7.58
C THR A 97 -2.57 15.43 6.98
N GLU A 98 -1.76 14.53 6.41
CA GLU A 98 -0.51 14.82 5.71
C GLU A 98 -0.72 15.33 4.27
N SER A 99 -1.91 15.16 3.70
CA SER A 99 -2.21 15.52 2.31
C SER A 99 -2.57 17.00 2.13
N ALA A 100 -2.36 17.53 0.92
CA ALA A 100 -2.82 18.86 0.53
C ALA A 100 -4.36 18.99 0.52
N ASP A 101 -5.09 17.86 0.40
CA ASP A 101 -6.54 17.81 0.33
C ASP A 101 -7.22 17.67 1.71
N ARG A 102 -6.48 17.87 2.81
CA ARG A 102 -6.97 17.65 4.19
C ARG A 102 -8.33 18.30 4.48
N GLU A 103 -8.58 19.51 3.97
CA GLU A 103 -9.83 20.24 4.22
C GLU A 103 -11.02 19.59 3.50
N ARG A 104 -10.80 19.09 2.27
CA ARG A 104 -11.81 18.34 1.50
C ARG A 104 -12.16 17.04 2.21
N PHE A 105 -11.16 16.38 2.80
CA PHE A 105 -11.31 15.09 3.46
C PHE A 105 -11.55 15.17 4.97
N ARG A 106 -11.74 16.37 5.54
CA ARG A 106 -11.99 16.56 6.98
C ARG A 106 -13.14 15.70 7.53
N PRO A 107 -14.28 15.53 6.84
CA PRO A 107 -15.36 14.69 7.35
C PRO A 107 -14.95 13.21 7.51
N ALA A 108 -13.99 12.71 6.72
CA ALA A 108 -13.46 11.36 6.90
C ALA A 108 -12.64 11.25 8.20
N VAL A 109 -11.89 12.29 8.56
CA VAL A 109 -11.18 12.36 9.85
C VAL A 109 -12.17 12.40 11.01
N ASP A 110 -13.22 13.22 10.91
CA ASP A 110 -14.27 13.32 11.93
C ASP A 110 -14.98 11.97 12.18
N ILE A 111 -15.14 11.15 11.13
CA ILE A 111 -15.68 9.78 11.26
C ILE A 111 -14.72 8.88 12.07
N VAL A 112 -13.42 8.92 11.77
CA VAL A 112 -12.41 8.14 12.50
C VAL A 112 -12.30 8.59 13.96
N ASP A 113 -12.50 9.88 14.23
CA ASP A 113 -12.47 10.44 15.59
C ASP A 113 -13.59 9.93 16.51
N LYS A 114 -14.63 9.28 15.97
CA LYS A 114 -15.60 8.53 16.78
C LYS A 114 -14.99 7.33 17.50
N LEU A 115 -13.80 6.89 17.08
CA LEU A 115 -13.01 5.83 17.71
C LEU A 115 -11.91 6.41 18.61
N ALA A 116 -11.90 7.72 18.88
CA ALA A 116 -10.96 8.32 19.82
C ALA A 116 -11.10 7.67 21.21
N GLY A 117 -9.99 7.15 21.74
CA GLY A 117 -9.97 6.45 23.02
C GLY A 117 -10.16 4.93 22.92
N VAL A 118 -10.46 4.38 21.75
CA VAL A 118 -10.39 2.93 21.50
C VAL A 118 -8.92 2.51 21.51
N THR A 119 -8.56 1.64 22.45
CA THR A 119 -7.21 1.08 22.61
C THR A 119 -7.16 -0.34 22.06
N ALA A 120 -5.96 -0.86 21.77
CA ALA A 120 -5.78 -2.22 21.30
C ALA A 120 -6.38 -3.27 22.26
N ASP A 121 -6.34 -3.01 23.57
CA ASP A 121 -6.89 -3.87 24.62
C ASP A 121 -8.43 -3.86 24.65
N SER A 122 -9.05 -2.76 24.20
CA SER A 122 -10.52 -2.64 24.16
C SER A 122 -11.16 -3.36 22.98
N VAL A 123 -10.37 -3.82 21.99
CA VAL A 123 -10.89 -4.47 20.77
C VAL A 123 -11.44 -5.88 21.05
N ASP A 124 -11.17 -6.45 22.22
CA ASP A 124 -11.75 -7.73 22.63
C ASP A 124 -13.21 -7.60 23.11
N ASP A 125 -13.69 -6.38 23.39
CA ASP A 125 -15.08 -6.12 23.77
C ASP A 125 -16.00 -6.15 22.52
N PRO A 126 -17.04 -7.03 22.48
CA PRO A 126 -17.98 -7.09 21.37
C PRO A 126 -18.70 -5.77 21.04
N ALA A 127 -18.92 -4.89 22.04
CA ALA A 127 -19.52 -3.58 21.82
C ALA A 127 -18.56 -2.64 21.07
N VAL A 128 -17.29 -2.65 21.46
CA VAL A 128 -16.22 -1.89 20.80
C VAL A 128 -15.98 -2.44 19.39
N GLN A 129 -15.96 -3.76 19.20
CA GLN A 129 -15.86 -4.37 17.86
C GLN A 129 -16.97 -3.90 16.93
N ARG A 130 -18.22 -3.87 17.43
CA ARG A 130 -19.36 -3.38 16.66
C ARG A 130 -19.20 -1.91 16.29
N GLN A 131 -18.80 -1.06 17.24
CA GLN A 131 -18.54 0.35 16.99
C GLN A 131 -17.45 0.55 15.93
N ILE A 132 -16.34 -0.19 16.01
CA ILE A 132 -15.26 -0.13 15.02
C ILE A 132 -15.77 -0.51 13.63
N VAL A 133 -16.56 -1.59 13.51
CA VAL A 133 -17.11 -2.03 12.22
C VAL A 133 -18.09 -1.00 11.66
N GLU A 134 -18.98 -0.43 12.48
CA GLU A 134 -19.94 0.59 12.07
C GLU A 134 -19.24 1.85 11.56
N VAL A 135 -18.20 2.32 12.28
CA VAL A 135 -17.37 3.45 11.85
C VAL A 135 -16.62 3.12 10.56
N GLY A 136 -16.06 1.92 10.44
CA GLY A 136 -15.40 1.45 9.22
C GLY A 136 -16.34 1.48 8.00
N VAL A 137 -17.58 1.01 8.16
CA VAL A 137 -18.62 1.05 7.11
C VAL A 137 -18.98 2.50 6.75
N GLU A 138 -19.15 3.38 7.73
CA GLU A 138 -19.44 4.79 7.52
C GLU A 138 -18.31 5.50 6.75
N LEU A 139 -17.06 5.29 7.19
CA LEU A 139 -15.86 5.82 6.56
C LEU A 139 -15.76 5.36 5.10
N THR A 140 -15.89 4.05 4.87
CA THR A 140 -15.84 3.45 3.54
C THR A 140 -16.90 4.03 2.61
N ARG A 141 -18.14 4.16 3.11
CA ARG A 141 -19.25 4.75 2.35
C ARG A 141 -18.98 6.22 2.01
N TRP A 142 -18.43 6.98 2.95
CA TRP A 142 -18.10 8.38 2.70
C TRP A 142 -16.98 8.50 1.67
N LEU A 143 -15.88 7.75 1.82
CA LEU A 143 -14.73 7.80 0.90
C LEU A 143 -15.12 7.38 -0.52
N ASN A 144 -15.94 6.33 -0.68
CA ASN A 144 -16.40 5.89 -2.00
C ASN A 144 -17.29 6.90 -2.71
N ARG A 145 -18.02 7.75 -1.97
CA ARG A 145 -18.84 8.83 -2.56
C ARG A 145 -18.03 10.07 -2.94
N ASN A 146 -16.88 10.29 -2.29
CA ASN A 146 -16.11 11.53 -2.39
C ASN A 146 -14.73 11.36 -3.08
N ARG A 147 -14.46 10.17 -3.65
CA ARG A 147 -13.23 9.88 -4.41
C ARG A 147 -13.18 10.61 -5.75
#